data_AF-A0A2D8UUW6-F1
#
_entry.id   AF-A0A2D8UUW6-F1
#
_cell.length_a   1.000
_cell.length_b   1.000
_cell.length_c   1.000
_cell.angle_alpha   90.00
_cell.angle_beta   90.00
_cell.angle_gamma   90.00
#
_symmetry.space_group_name_H-M   'P 1'
#
loop_
_entity.id
_entity.type
_entity.pdbx_description
1 polymer ?
#
loop_
_entity_poly.entity_id
_entity_poly.type
_entity_poly.pdbx_seq_one_letter_code
_entity_poly.pdbx_strand_id
1 'polypeptide(L)'
;MKATKLDQTGVFEPLKVRSGGVEFSLPPEAVNVRSNGVEFLSPEPLPVWSELTLELSSPSDQQSIHCNGIVVSSNGSKHSGFVVSILFLGLDALAQSQVEALARVQRLSL
;
A
#
# COMPACT_ATOMS: atom_id res chain seq x y z
N MET A 1 1.90 26.02 28.34
CA MET A 1 2.52 24.87 27.66
C MET A 1 2.29 25.05 26.18
N LYS A 2 3.35 25.20 25.37
CA LYS A 2 3.23 25.42 23.92
C LYS A 2 3.01 24.08 23.23
N ALA A 3 1.94 23.98 22.43
CA ALA A 3 1.68 22.81 21.60
C ALA A 3 2.76 22.71 20.52
N THR A 4 3.55 21.64 20.56
CA THR A 4 4.48 21.30 19.48
C THR A 4 3.66 20.75 18.33
N LYS A 5 3.61 21.50 17.22
CA LYS A 5 3.07 21.03 15.95
C LYS A 5 4.04 19.97 15.44
N LEU A 6 3.66 18.70 15.55
CA LEU A 6 4.43 17.59 15.00
C LEU A 6 4.31 17.69 13.47
N ASP A 7 5.42 18.00 12.81
CA ASP A 7 5.53 17.98 11.36
C ASP A 7 5.45 16.52 10.89
N GLN A 8 4.35 16.17 10.21
CA GLN A 8 4.00 14.79 9.82
C GLN A 8 4.35 14.48 8.36
N THR A 9 5.19 15.30 7.72
CA THR A 9 5.39 15.30 6.26
C THR A 9 6.41 14.28 5.73
N GLY A 10 6.87 13.30 6.51
CA GLY A 10 7.99 12.43 6.09
C GLY A 10 7.90 10.94 6.48
N VAL A 11 6.71 10.41 6.81
CA VAL A 11 6.59 9.08 7.43
C VAL A 11 6.31 7.94 6.45
N PHE A 12 6.00 8.19 5.16
CA PHE A 12 5.99 7.11 4.16
C PHE A 12 6.69 7.48 2.83
N GLU A 13 7.38 6.51 2.25
CA GLU A 13 7.95 6.56 0.90
C GLU A 13 6.87 6.04 -0.04
N PRO A 14 6.92 6.35 -1.33
CA PRO A 14 5.86 5.95 -2.21
C PRO A 14 5.85 4.43 -2.42
N LEU A 15 4.68 3.81 -2.21
CA LEU A 15 4.46 2.38 -2.40
C LEU A 15 4.65 2.01 -3.88
N LYS A 16 5.41 0.94 -4.15
CA LYS A 16 5.61 0.41 -5.49
C LYS A 16 4.74 -0.82 -5.79
N VAL A 17 3.77 -0.66 -6.67
CA VAL A 17 2.89 -1.75 -7.14
C VAL A 17 3.29 -2.15 -8.54
N ARG A 18 3.60 -3.44 -8.80
CA ARG A 18 3.93 -3.96 -10.14
C ARG A 18 2.88 -4.96 -10.63
N SER A 19 2.04 -4.52 -11.57
CA SER A 19 1.02 -5.38 -12.21
C SER A 19 1.26 -5.47 -13.70
N GLY A 20 1.61 -6.67 -14.21
CA GLY A 20 1.64 -6.94 -15.65
C GLY A 20 2.46 -5.95 -16.51
N GLY A 21 3.46 -5.26 -15.93
CA GLY A 21 4.27 -4.23 -16.59
C GLY A 21 4.00 -2.78 -16.14
N VAL A 22 3.04 -2.53 -15.25
CA VAL A 22 2.74 -1.20 -14.70
C VAL A 22 3.33 -1.05 -13.31
N GLU A 23 4.24 -0.08 -13.11
CA GLU A 23 4.78 0.33 -11.80
C GLU A 23 4.07 1.59 -11.33
N PHE A 24 3.31 1.49 -10.23
CA PHE A 24 2.75 2.66 -9.55
C PHE A 24 3.65 3.04 -8.40
N SER A 25 3.97 4.33 -8.28
CA SER A 25 4.66 4.91 -7.13
C SER A 25 3.65 5.80 -6.41
N LEU A 26 3.02 5.28 -5.35
CA LEU A 26 1.85 5.90 -4.74
C LEU A 26 2.23 6.65 -3.47
N PRO A 27 1.79 7.90 -3.29
CA PRO A 27 2.14 8.63 -2.08
C PRO A 27 1.50 7.99 -0.84
N PRO A 28 2.09 8.20 0.35
CA PRO A 28 1.66 7.64 1.62
C PRO A 28 0.16 7.72 1.91
N GLU A 29 -0.40 8.90 1.66
CA GLU A 29 -1.78 9.25 1.92
C GLU A 29 -2.78 8.55 0.99
N ALA A 30 -2.30 8.02 -0.15
CA ALA A 30 -3.12 7.35 -1.14
C ALA A 30 -3.17 5.82 -0.96
N VAL A 31 -2.53 5.30 0.09
CA VAL A 31 -2.37 3.87 0.35
C VAL A 31 -2.92 3.55 1.73
N ASN A 32 -3.61 2.43 1.89
CA ASN A 32 -4.09 1.85 3.14
C ASN A 32 -3.70 0.39 3.25
N VAL A 33 -2.69 0.11 4.07
CA VAL A 33 -2.13 -1.21 4.34
C VAL A 33 -2.89 -1.87 5.49
N ARG A 34 -3.38 -3.08 5.24
CA ARG A 34 -3.98 -3.99 6.21
C ARG A 34 -3.07 -5.20 6.39
N SER A 35 -3.31 -6.01 7.42
CA SER A 35 -2.51 -7.21 7.69
C SER A 35 -2.54 -8.24 6.57
N ASN A 36 -3.58 -8.25 5.73
CA ASN A 36 -3.79 -9.22 4.67
C ASN A 36 -3.93 -8.61 3.27
N GLY A 37 -3.77 -7.29 3.13
CA GLY A 37 -3.96 -6.64 1.85
C GLY A 37 -3.62 -5.16 1.87
N VAL A 38 -3.76 -4.54 0.71
CA VAL A 38 -3.54 -3.10 0.53
C VAL A 38 -4.66 -2.53 -0.32
N GLU A 39 -5.10 -1.34 0.04
CA GLU A 39 -6.04 -0.56 -0.74
C GLU A 39 -5.37 0.75 -1.14
N PHE A 40 -5.56 1.20 -2.37
CA PHE A 40 -5.00 2.47 -2.81
C PHE A 40 -5.81 3.10 -3.93
N LEU A 41 -5.58 4.39 -4.17
CA LEU A 41 -6.15 5.12 -5.30
C LEU A 41 -5.23 5.03 -6.52
N SER A 42 -5.73 4.46 -7.61
CA SER A 42 -5.05 4.35 -8.90
C SER A 42 -5.67 5.31 -9.94
N PRO A 43 -4.87 5.95 -10.83
CA PRO A 43 -5.42 6.70 -11.96
C PRO A 43 -6.06 5.79 -13.02
N GLU A 44 -5.65 4.53 -13.07
CA GLU A 44 -6.12 3.52 -14.03
C GLU A 44 -6.80 2.35 -13.31
N PRO A 45 -7.84 1.74 -13.91
CA PRO A 45 -8.44 0.55 -13.33
C PRO A 45 -7.47 -0.62 -13.43
N LEU A 46 -7.42 -1.45 -12.39
CA LEU A 46 -6.73 -2.74 -12.46
C LEU A 46 -7.74 -3.88 -12.70
N PRO A 47 -7.40 -4.88 -13.53
CA PRO A 47 -8.29 -6.02 -13.76
C PRO A 47 -8.56 -6.78 -12.47
N VAL A 48 -9.82 -6.97 -12.10
CA VAL A 48 -10.18 -7.81 -10.95
C VAL A 48 -9.80 -9.26 -11.24
N TRP A 49 -9.33 -9.96 -10.22
CA TRP A 49 -8.78 -11.33 -10.27
C TRP A 49 -7.45 -11.47 -11.01
N SER A 50 -6.76 -10.37 -11.33
CA SER A 50 -5.37 -10.45 -11.79
C SER A 50 -4.41 -10.58 -10.62
N GLU A 51 -3.47 -11.52 -10.75
CA GLU A 51 -2.29 -11.59 -9.88
C GLU A 51 -1.26 -10.52 -10.27
N LEU A 52 -0.57 -10.00 -9.27
CA LEU A 52 0.47 -9.01 -9.40
C LEU A 52 1.53 -9.18 -8.31
N THR A 53 2.69 -8.57 -8.51
CA THR A 53 3.77 -8.54 -7.51
C THR A 53 3.87 -7.14 -6.91
N LEU A 54 4.02 -7.08 -5.60
CA LEU A 54 4.04 -5.87 -4.81
C LEU A 54 5.41 -5.73 -4.15
N GLU A 55 5.85 -4.49 -4.06
CA GLU A 55 6.99 -4.10 -3.23
C GLU A 55 6.53 -3.02 -2.26
N LEU A 56 6.32 -3.41 -1.00
CA LEU A 56 5.95 -2.48 0.07
C LEU A 56 7.20 -1.97 0.75
N SER A 57 7.41 -0.67 0.85
CA SER A 57 8.52 -0.07 1.58
C SER A 57 8.03 0.88 2.67
N SER A 58 8.67 0.84 3.84
CA SER A 58 8.54 1.85 4.89
C SER A 58 9.73 2.81 4.82
N PRO A 59 9.63 4.09 5.19
CA PRO A 59 10.82 4.91 5.41
C PRO A 59 11.54 4.56 6.69
N SER A 60 10.81 4.03 7.69
CA SER A 60 11.41 3.69 8.98
C SER A 60 12.36 2.50 8.88
N ASP A 61 12.06 1.57 7.97
CA ASP A 61 12.82 0.37 7.71
C ASP A 61 13.10 0.31 6.22
N GLN A 62 14.38 0.45 5.82
CA GLN A 62 14.83 0.32 4.43
C GLN A 62 14.61 -1.09 3.83
N GLN A 63 13.86 -1.96 4.50
CA GLN A 63 13.52 -3.28 4.00
C GLN A 63 12.22 -3.24 3.20
N SER A 64 12.35 -3.46 1.89
CA SER A 64 11.23 -3.74 1.00
C SER A 64 10.65 -5.12 1.29
N ILE A 65 9.32 -5.20 1.44
CA ILE A 65 8.56 -6.43 1.51
C ILE A 65 8.09 -6.77 0.10
N HIS A 66 8.62 -7.86 -0.45
CA HIS A 66 8.15 -8.40 -1.72
C HIS A 66 7.06 -9.43 -1.46
N CYS A 67 5.88 -9.22 -2.03
CA CYS A 67 4.78 -10.18 -1.92
C CYS A 67 3.98 -10.24 -3.21
N ASN A 68 3.28 -11.35 -3.42
CA ASN A 68 2.27 -11.43 -4.48
C ASN A 68 0.92 -10.98 -3.94
N GLY A 69 0.05 -10.54 -4.83
CA GLY A 69 -1.31 -10.19 -4.47
C GLY A 69 -2.29 -10.41 -5.61
N ILE A 70 -3.57 -10.46 -5.28
CA ILE A 70 -4.67 -10.54 -6.24
C ILE A 70 -5.58 -9.33 -6.08
N VAL A 71 -5.91 -8.68 -7.20
CA VAL A 71 -6.88 -7.58 -7.22
C VAL A 71 -8.27 -8.16 -6.92
N VAL A 72 -8.88 -7.77 -5.82
CA VAL A 72 -10.23 -8.23 -5.43
C VAL A 72 -11.32 -7.17 -5.70
N SER A 73 -10.92 -5.92 -5.91
CA SER A 73 -11.80 -4.80 -6.24
C SER A 73 -11.04 -3.73 -7.01
N SER A 74 -11.70 -3.07 -7.97
CA SER A 74 -11.19 -1.91 -8.71
C SER A 74 -12.37 -1.04 -9.12
N ASN A 75 -12.81 -0.18 -8.20
CA ASN A 75 -14.04 0.59 -8.33
C ASN A 75 -13.74 2.09 -8.42
N GLY A 76 -14.38 2.78 -9.35
CA GLY A 76 -14.23 4.22 -9.49
C GLY A 76 -14.48 4.71 -10.91
N SER A 77 -13.89 5.85 -11.26
CA SER A 77 -14.08 6.49 -12.55
C SER A 77 -12.82 7.24 -12.99
N LYS A 78 -12.71 7.52 -14.29
CA LYS A 78 -11.60 8.29 -14.85
C LYS A 78 -11.46 9.71 -14.26
N HIS A 79 -12.53 10.27 -13.70
CA HIS A 79 -12.51 11.62 -13.12
C HIS A 79 -12.02 11.64 -11.67
N SER A 80 -12.28 10.56 -10.93
CA SER A 80 -12.00 10.45 -9.49
C SER A 80 -10.85 9.50 -9.16
N GLY A 81 -10.35 8.76 -10.14
CA GLY A 81 -9.51 7.58 -9.92
C GLY A 81 -10.33 6.34 -9.54
N PHE A 82 -9.61 5.24 -9.37
CA PHE A 82 -10.11 3.91 -9.03
C PHE A 82 -9.54 3.47 -7.69
N VAL A 83 -10.41 3.17 -6.73
CA VAL A 83 -10.01 2.52 -5.48
C VAL A 83 -9.79 1.04 -5.80
N VAL A 84 -8.55 0.62 -5.64
CA VAL A 84 -8.10 -0.75 -5.91
C VAL A 84 -7.80 -1.42 -4.59
N SER A 85 -8.40 -2.58 -4.36
CA SER A 85 -8.15 -3.40 -3.18
C SER A 85 -7.47 -4.69 -3.61
N ILE A 86 -6.35 -5.02 -2.96
CA ILE A 86 -5.52 -6.19 -3.24
C ILE A 86 -5.43 -7.04 -1.98
N LEU A 87 -5.59 -8.35 -2.13
CA LEU A 87 -5.31 -9.33 -1.09
C LEU A 87 -3.89 -9.88 -1.29
N PHE A 88 -3.07 -9.92 -0.24
CA PHE A 88 -1.75 -10.55 -0.29
C PHE A 88 -1.88 -12.07 -0.39
N LEU A 89 -0.96 -12.69 -1.13
CA LEU A 89 -0.89 -14.13 -1.35
C LEU A 89 0.44 -14.68 -0.83
N GLY A 90 0.38 -15.81 -0.12
CA GLY A 90 1.56 -16.59 0.22
C GLY A 90 2.61 -15.87 1.07
N LEU A 91 2.18 -14.95 1.95
CA LEU A 91 3.09 -14.31 2.89
C LEU A 91 3.73 -15.36 3.80
N ASP A 92 5.06 -15.36 3.89
CA ASP A 92 5.76 -16.10 4.93
C ASP A 92 5.65 -15.36 6.28
N ALA A 93 6.10 -16.00 7.36
CA ALA A 93 5.98 -15.45 8.71
C ALA A 93 6.72 -14.11 8.89
N LEU A 94 7.83 -13.92 8.17
CA LEU A 94 8.61 -12.68 8.24
C LEU A 94 7.86 -11.55 7.51
N ALA A 95 7.43 -11.80 6.28
CA ALA A 95 6.67 -10.86 5.46
C ALA A 95 5.35 -10.49 6.13
N GLN A 96 4.64 -11.46 6.74
CA GLN A 96 3.43 -11.20 7.52
C GLN A 96 3.73 -10.26 8.71
N SER A 97 4.77 -10.54 9.49
CA SER A 97 5.15 -9.69 10.62
C SER A 97 5.48 -8.26 10.18
N GLN A 98 6.18 -8.10 9.06
CA GLN A 98 6.54 -6.78 8.51
C GLN A 98 5.30 -6.03 8.00
N VAL A 99 4.39 -6.71 7.29
CA VAL A 99 3.10 -6.14 6.84
C VAL A 99 2.25 -5.70 8.03
N GLU A 100 2.18 -6.51 9.09
CA GLU A 100 1.45 -6.13 10.30
C GLU A 100 2.08 -4.94 11.02
N ALA A 101 3.41 -4.79 11.00
CA ALA A 101 4.09 -3.61 11.52
C ALA A 101 3.72 -2.37 10.71
N LEU A 102 3.76 -2.45 9.37
CA LEU A 102 3.32 -1.37 8.47
C LEU A 102 1.86 -0.95 8.74
N ALA A 103 0.94 -1.92 8.82
CA ALA A 103 -0.47 -1.67 9.10
C ALA A 103 -0.70 -1.00 10.47
N ARG A 104 0.17 -1.27 11.46
CA ARG A 104 0.13 -0.61 12.77
C ARG A 104 0.57 0.86 12.70
N VAL A 105 1.67 1.15 11.99
CA VAL A 105 2.17 2.54 11.82
C VAL A 105 1.11 3.41 11.16
N GLN A 106 0.45 2.89 10.13
CA GLN A 106 -0.56 3.66 9.42
C GLN A 106 -1.81 3.99 10.27
N ARG A 107 -2.23 3.08 11.14
CA ARG A 107 -3.35 3.33 12.05
C ARG A 107 -3.05 4.47 13.03
N LEU A 108 -1.78 4.71 13.35
CA LEU A 108 -1.34 5.76 14.26
C LEU A 108 -1.17 7.13 13.58
N SER A 109 -1.22 7.18 12.24
CA SER A 109 -1.12 8.42 11.46
C SER A 109 -2.47 9.04 11.05
N LEU A 110 -3.60 8.41 11.41
CA LEU A 110 -4.97 8.91 11.22
C LEU A 110 -5.50 9.56 12.52
#